data_AF-A0A9E7UN87-F1
#
_entry.id   AF-A0A9E7UN87-F1
#
_cell.length_a   1.000
_cell.length_b   1.000
_cell.length_c   1.000
_cell.angle_alpha   90.00
_cell.angle_beta   90.00
_cell.angle_gamma   90.00
#
_symmetry.space_group_name_H-M   'P 1'
#
loop_
_entity.id
_entity.type
_entity.pdbx_description
1 polymer ?
#
loop_
_entity_poly.entity_id
_entity_poly.type
_entity_poly.pdbx_seq_one_letter_code
_entity_poly.pdbx_strand_id
1 'polypeptide(L)' 'MSCDNSSDKEGKDSGSSSDEKIEECFICHKKFNINADDSSHYHYGKYPMCSYCSDFYGFYR' A
#
# COMPACT_ATOMS: atom_id res chain seq x y z
N MET A 1 -4.35 36.93 -1.54
CA MET A 1 -5.30 35.81 -1.48
C MET A 1 -4.65 34.69 -0.69
N SER A 2 -5.30 34.24 0.38
CA SER A 2 -4.96 33.03 1.14
C SER A 2 -5.62 31.82 0.51
N CYS A 3 -4.94 30.67 0.51
CA CYS A 3 -5.49 29.29 0.66
C CYS A 3 -4.45 28.29 0.12
N ASP A 4 -4.15 27.14 0.69
CA ASP A 4 -4.42 26.53 1.99
C ASP A 4 -3.43 25.37 2.10
N ASN A 5 -2.98 25.11 3.32
CA ASN A 5 -2.05 24.07 3.67
C ASN A 5 -2.85 22.78 3.93
N SER A 6 -2.85 21.82 3.00
CA SER A 6 -3.33 20.44 3.26
C SER A 6 -2.08 19.56 3.36
N SER A 7 -1.63 19.19 4.55
CA SER A 7 -2.21 18.19 5.47
C SER A 7 -2.41 16.84 4.80
N ASP A 8 -1.38 15.99 4.85
CA ASP A 8 -1.57 14.54 4.97
C ASP A 8 -0.52 13.99 5.93
N LYS A 9 -0.94 13.93 7.20
CA LYS A 9 -0.37 13.04 8.21
C LYS A 9 -0.94 11.66 7.93
N GLU A 10 -0.10 10.73 7.52
CA GLU A 10 -0.36 9.30 7.72
C GLU A 10 0.70 8.74 8.65
N GLY A 11 0.53 9.06 9.93
CA GLY A 11 1.06 8.23 10.99
C GLY A 11 0.05 7.12 11.28
N LYS A 12 0.43 5.88 11.05
CA LYS A 12 -0.23 4.73 11.68
C LYS A 12 0.83 3.97 12.49
N ASP A 13 0.97 4.41 13.73
CA ASP A 13 1.61 3.66 14.81
C ASP A 13 0.59 2.64 15.34
N SER A 14 0.99 1.38 15.47
CA SER A 14 0.44 0.48 16.49
C SER A 14 1.21 -0.84 16.46
N GLY A 15 2.05 -1.05 17.47
CA GLY A 15 2.72 -2.32 17.71
C GLY A 15 1.71 -3.45 17.95
N SER A 16 1.85 -4.52 17.16
CA SER A 16 1.36 -5.85 17.48
C SER A 16 2.19 -6.84 16.66
N SER A 17 3.22 -7.43 17.29
CA SER A 17 3.91 -8.58 16.70
C SER A 17 2.90 -9.67 16.36
N SER A 18 2.69 -9.94 15.07
CA SER A 18 2.40 -11.25 14.49
C SER A 18 2.26 -11.06 12.97
N ASP A 19 3.26 -11.51 12.20
CA ASP A 19 3.23 -11.61 10.73
C ASP A 19 3.20 -10.31 9.90
N GLU A 20 4.09 -9.37 10.22
CA GLU A 20 4.40 -8.24 9.33
C GLU A 20 5.19 -8.73 8.10
N LYS A 21 4.49 -9.10 7.03
CA LYS A 21 5.12 -9.48 5.77
C LYS A 21 5.31 -8.25 4.88
N ILE A 22 6.48 -7.63 5.01
CA ILE A 22 6.89 -6.49 4.18
C ILE A 22 7.33 -7.00 2.80
N GLU A 23 6.63 -6.57 1.76
CA GLU A 23 6.94 -6.86 0.35
C GLU A 23 7.17 -5.56 -0.41
N GLU A 24 7.90 -5.63 -1.53
CA GLU A 24 8.14 -4.48 -2.40
C GLU A 24 7.18 -4.50 -3.58
N CYS A 25 6.46 -3.40 -3.83
CA CYS A 25 5.51 -3.36 -4.93
C CYS A 25 6.24 -3.37 -6.28
N PHE A 26 5.83 -4.26 -7.17
CA PHE A 26 6.41 -4.38 -8.50
C PHE A 26 6.26 -3.12 -9.36
N ILE A 27 5.27 -2.27 -9.08
CA ILE A 27 4.97 -1.08 -9.90
C ILE A 27 5.64 0.17 -9.32
N CYS A 28 5.42 0.47 -8.05
CA CYS A 28 5.93 1.69 -7.42
C CYS A 28 7.20 1.48 -6.60
N HIS A 29 7.67 0.23 -6.46
CA HIS A 29 8.87 -0.13 -5.69
C HIS A 29 8.83 0.33 -4.22
N LYS A 30 7.63 0.59 -3.70
CA LYS A 30 7.43 0.91 -2.29
C LYS A 30 7.32 -0.37 -1.48
N LYS A 31 7.93 -0.36 -0.30
CA LYS A 31 7.76 -1.41 0.70
C LYS A 31 6.42 -1.20 1.39
N PHE A 32 5.60 -2.25 1.43
CA PHE A 32 4.29 -2.24 2.06
C PHE A 32 4.07 -3.56 2.79
N ASN A 33 3.13 -3.61 3.72
CA ASN A 33 2.84 -4.82 4.47
C ASN A 33 1.65 -5.52 3.83
N ILE A 34 1.91 -6.62 3.10
CA ILE A 34 0.86 -7.33 2.38
C ILE A 34 -0.17 -8.00 3.30
N ASN A 35 0.20 -8.28 4.55
CA ASN A 35 -0.70 -8.87 5.54
C ASN A 35 -1.50 -7.81 6.31
N ALA A 36 -1.03 -6.56 6.36
CA ALA A 36 -1.74 -5.47 7.02
C ALA A 36 -2.64 -4.67 6.07
N ASP A 37 -2.30 -4.63 4.78
CA ASP A 37 -3.04 -3.94 3.75
C ASP A 37 -4.02 -4.90 3.04
N ASP A 38 -5.32 -4.78 3.31
CA ASP A 38 -6.38 -5.66 2.77
C ASP A 38 -6.46 -5.66 1.23
N SER A 39 -6.10 -4.55 0.60
CA SER A 39 -6.11 -4.39 -0.87
C SER A 39 -4.79 -4.78 -1.54
N SER A 40 -3.75 -5.07 -0.75
CA SER A 40 -2.47 -5.51 -1.30
C SER A 40 -2.53 -7.00 -1.64
N HIS A 41 -2.18 -7.36 -2.88
CA HIS A 41 -2.27 -8.74 -3.34
C HIS A 41 -1.16 -9.07 -4.34
N TYR A 42 -0.94 -10.37 -4.56
CA TYR A 42 -0.01 -10.83 -5.60
C TYR A 42 -0.73 -10.99 -6.93
N HIS A 43 -0.36 -10.17 -7.91
CA HIS A 43 -0.79 -10.35 -9.29
C HIS A 43 -0.08 -11.57 -9.90
N TYR A 44 -0.85 -12.50 -10.48
CA TYR A 44 -0.40 -13.82 -10.93
C TYR A 44 0.36 -14.67 -9.89
N GLY A 45 0.21 -14.38 -8.59
CA GLY A 45 0.94 -15.08 -7.52
C GLY A 45 2.45 -14.85 -7.52
N LYS A 46 2.96 -13.89 -8.32
CA LYS A 46 4.39 -13.58 -8.45
C LYS A 46 4.73 -12.11 -8.31
N TYR A 47 3.76 -11.22 -8.55
CA TYR A 47 3.98 -9.77 -8.56
C TYR A 47 3.26 -9.11 -7.38
N PRO A 48 3.94 -8.88 -6.25
CA PRO A 48 3.35 -8.15 -5.13
C PRO A 48 2.92 -6.76 -5.57
N MET A 49 1.66 -6.43 -5.33
CA MET A 49 1.08 -5.14 -5.63
C MET A 49 0.56 -4.50 -4.33
N CYS A 50 0.98 -3.27 -4.05
CA CYS A 50 0.45 -2.51 -2.92
C CYS A 50 -1.00 -2.10 -3.17
N SER A 51 -1.73 -1.80 -2.10
CA SER A 51 -3.11 -1.30 -2.12
C SER A 51 -3.33 -0.17 -3.13
N TYR A 52 -2.45 0.85 -3.14
CA TYR A 52 -2.54 1.98 -4.06
C TYR A 52 -2.43 1.58 -5.54
N CYS A 53 -1.45 0.73 -5.86
CA CYS A 53 -1.29 0.24 -7.24
C CYS A 53 -2.40 -0.75 -7.60
N SER A 54 -2.83 -1.59 -6.66
CA SER A 54 -3.96 -2.49 -6.86
C SER A 54 -5.24 -1.74 -7.16
N ASP A 55 -5.50 -0.63 -6.48
CA ASP A 55 -6.68 0.21 -6.72
C ASP A 55 -6.59 0.95 -8.06
N PHE A 56 -5.42 1.55 -8.35
CA PHE A 56 -5.19 2.30 -9.57
C PHE A 56 -5.20 1.43 -10.84
N TYR A 57 -4.55 0.26 -10.79
CA TYR A 57 -4.45 -0.68 -11.91
C TYR A 57 -5.57 -1.73 -11.90
N GLY A 58 -6.33 -1.88 -10.81
CA GLY A 58 -7.44 -2.83 -10.65
C GLY A 58 -8.67 -2.52 -11.51
N PHE A 59 -8.72 -1.33 -12.13
CA PHE A 59 -9.72 -0.98 -13.13
C PHE A 59 -9.46 -1.60 -14.52
N TYR A 60 -8.27 -2.17 -14.77
CA TYR A 60 -8.02 -2.93 -16.00
C TYR A 60 -8.59 -4.35 -15.84
N ARG A 61 -9.90 -4.48 -16.11
CA ARG A 61 -10.65 -5.73 -16.06
C ARG A 61 -10.99 -6.23 -17.46
#